data_AF-A0A343VRR4-F1
#
_entry.id   AF-A0A343VRR4-F1
#
_cell.length_a   1.000
_cell.length_b   1.000
_cell.length_c   1.000
_cell.angle_alpha   90.00
_cell.angle_beta   90.00
_cell.angle_gamma   90.00
#
_symmetry.space_group_name_H-M   'P 1'
#
loop_
_entity.id
_entity.type
_entity.pdbx_description
1 polymer ?
#
loop_
_entity_poly.entity_id
_entity_poly.type
_entity_poly.pdbx_seq_one_letter_code
_entity_poly.pdbx_strand_id
1 'polypeptide(L)' 'MSYPLERIGTMSDLQGTATVGLSELANTDLEGFLDLLSDRAFSEASYRAVGLDYRIIGHTADTVTLQVSAAADPLADQ' A
#
# COMPACT_ATOMS: atom_id res chain seq x y z
N MET A 1 13.85 -18.90 33.63
CA MET A 1 14.68 -18.44 32.49
C MET A 1 13.71 -17.96 31.42
N SER A 2 13.48 -16.66 31.38
CA SER A 2 12.54 -16.04 30.45
C SER A 2 13.34 -15.51 29.26
N TYR A 3 13.09 -16.05 28.08
CA TYR A 3 13.65 -15.51 26.85
C TYR A 3 12.98 -14.15 26.57
N PRO A 4 13.73 -13.04 26.45
CA PRO A 4 13.16 -11.83 25.90
C PRO A 4 12.83 -12.13 24.44
N LEU A 5 11.57 -11.96 24.06
CA LEU A 5 11.15 -11.91 22.66
C LEU A 5 11.89 -10.74 22.02
N GLU A 6 13.05 -11.04 21.43
CA GLU A 6 13.79 -10.14 20.57
C GLU A 6 12.85 -9.66 19.48
N ARG A 7 12.35 -8.43 19.67
CA ARG A 7 12.23 -7.40 18.65
C ARG A 7 12.00 -7.99 17.24
N ILE A 8 10.86 -8.63 17.03
CA ILE A 8 10.32 -8.75 15.67
C ILE A 8 10.10 -7.30 15.30
N GLY A 9 10.97 -6.77 14.43
CA GLY A 9 10.91 -5.40 13.98
C GLY A 9 9.45 -5.12 13.64
N THR A 10 8.86 -4.15 14.34
CA THR A 10 7.53 -3.66 14.04
C THR A 10 7.63 -3.15 12.61
N MET A 11 7.38 -4.01 11.61
CA MET A 11 7.07 -3.58 10.26
C MET A 11 5.83 -2.73 10.49
N SER A 12 6.02 -1.42 10.49
CA SER A 12 4.91 -0.49 10.59
C SER A 12 4.02 -0.78 9.40
N ASP A 13 2.88 -1.41 9.67
CA ASP A 13 1.87 -1.69 8.68
C ASP A 13 1.30 -0.33 8.25
N LEU A 14 1.64 0.09 7.04
CA LEU A 14 1.12 1.29 6.43
C LEU A 14 -0.26 0.94 5.88
N GLN A 15 -1.28 1.63 6.36
CA GLN A 15 -2.63 1.52 5.85
C GLN A 15 -3.02 2.82 5.17
N GLY A 16 -3.45 2.70 3.92
CA GLY A 16 -3.92 3.81 3.10
C GLY A 16 -5.22 3.46 2.40
N THR A 17 -5.91 4.49 1.91
CA THR A 17 -7.09 4.32 1.07
C THR A 17 -6.83 5.00 -0.26
N ALA A 18 -6.93 4.25 -1.35
CA ALA A 18 -6.78 4.77 -2.69
C ALA A 18 -8.10 4.62 -3.45
N THR A 19 -8.55 5.70 -4.08
CA THR A 19 -9.67 5.65 -5.04
C THR A 19 -9.10 5.77 -6.43
N VAL A 20 -9.44 4.85 -7.33
CA VAL A 20 -8.96 4.80 -8.71
C VAL A 20 -10.14 4.80 -9.69
N GLY A 21 -9.97 5.45 -10.85
CA GLY A 21 -10.96 5.40 -11.92
C GLY A 21 -10.87 4.08 -12.70
N LEU A 22 -12.02 3.51 -13.07
CA LEU A 22 -12.07 2.30 -13.92
C LEU A 22 -11.39 2.52 -15.28
N SER A 23 -11.44 3.75 -15.81
CA SER A 23 -10.75 4.14 -17.04
C SER A 23 -9.22 4.15 -16.90
N GLU A 24 -8.70 4.49 -15.70
CA GLU A 24 -7.26 4.44 -15.41
C GLU A 24 -6.80 2.98 -15.33
N LEU A 25 -7.58 2.12 -14.66
CA LEU A 25 -7.39 0.68 -14.59
C LEU A 25 -7.39 0.00 -15.97
N ALA A 26 -8.27 0.44 -16.87
CA ALA A 26 -8.42 -0.16 -18.19
C ALA A 26 -7.23 0.11 -19.14
N ASN A 27 -6.45 1.16 -18.87
CA ASN A 27 -5.34 1.60 -19.73
C ASN A 27 -3.96 1.45 -19.07
N THR A 28 -3.90 0.87 -17.87
CA THR A 28 -2.69 0.80 -17.06
C THR A 28 -2.34 -0.66 -16.78
N ASP A 29 -1.09 -1.03 -17.05
CA ASP A 29 -0.57 -2.34 -16.67
C ASP A 29 -0.48 -2.50 -15.15
N LEU A 30 -0.36 -3.76 -14.69
CA LEU A 30 -0.32 -4.08 -13.26
C LEU A 30 0.75 -3.27 -12.50
N GLU A 31 1.93 -3.08 -13.08
CA GLU A 31 3.02 -2.30 -12.47
C GLU A 31 2.64 -0.82 -12.31
N GLY A 32 2.08 -0.20 -13.34
CA GLY A 32 1.63 1.19 -13.26
C GLY A 32 0.45 1.37 -12.30
N PHE A 33 -0.39 0.35 -12.16
CA PHE A 33 -1.49 0.38 -11.21
C PHE A 33 -0.99 0.32 -9.77
N LEU A 34 0.00 -0.54 -9.49
CA LEU A 34 0.62 -0.63 -8.17
C LEU A 34 1.36 0.66 -7.80
N ASP A 35 2.02 1.31 -8.76
CA ASP A 35 2.66 2.62 -8.57
C ASP A 35 1.64 3.70 -8.24
N LEU A 36 0.54 3.79 -9.01
CA LEU A 36 -0.57 4.72 -8.75
C LEU A 36 -1.25 4.48 -7.40
N LEU A 37 -1.43 3.22 -7.01
CA LEU A 37 -1.98 2.87 -5.69
C LEU A 37 -1.04 3.25 -4.57
N SER A 38 0.25 2.98 -4.72
CA SER A 38 1.26 3.34 -3.73
C SER A 38 1.31 4.86 -3.55
N ASP A 39 1.32 5.61 -4.65
CA ASP A 39 1.29 7.08 -4.63
C ASP A 39 0.01 7.60 -3.97
N ARG A 40 -1.18 7.13 -4.36
CA ARG A 40 -2.44 7.62 -3.75
C ARG A 40 -2.64 7.18 -2.30
N ALA A 41 -2.20 5.98 -1.93
CA ALA A 41 -2.37 5.46 -0.58
C ALA A 41 -1.33 6.03 0.40
N PHE A 42 -0.12 6.33 -0.08
CA PHE A 42 1.03 6.68 0.76
C PHE A 42 1.77 7.94 0.29
N SER A 43 1.09 8.86 -0.43
CA SER A 43 1.67 10.10 -0.98
C SER A 43 2.48 10.93 0.04
N GLU A 44 2.08 10.87 1.31
CA GLU A 44 2.73 11.61 2.41
C GLU A 44 3.76 10.78 3.20
N ALA A 45 3.93 9.50 2.89
CA ALA A 45 4.85 8.63 3.61
C ALA A 45 6.28 8.84 3.13
N SER A 46 7.19 9.23 4.03
CA SER A 46 8.64 9.29 3.77
C SER A 46 9.30 7.90 3.68
N TYR A 47 8.52 6.84 3.40
CA TYR A 47 8.96 5.45 3.44
C TYR A 47 8.60 4.76 2.13
N ARG A 48 9.47 3.86 1.67
CA ARG A 48 9.14 2.98 0.54
C ARG A 48 8.19 1.89 1.01
N ALA A 49 6.96 1.92 0.52
CA ALA A 49 5.99 0.85 0.71
C ALA A 49 6.45 -0.41 -0.06
N VAL A 50 6.59 -1.54 0.63
CA VAL A 50 6.92 -2.85 0.03
C VAL A 50 5.84 -3.87 0.40
N GLY A 51 5.59 -4.83 -0.51
CA GLY A 51 4.58 -5.87 -0.28
C GLY A 51 3.16 -5.30 -0.22
N LEU A 52 2.75 -4.56 -1.26
CA LEU A 52 1.41 -3.99 -1.37
C LEU A 52 0.35 -5.09 -1.39
N ASP A 53 -0.51 -5.10 -0.37
CA ASP A 53 -1.77 -5.83 -0.34
C ASP A 53 -2.92 -4.85 -0.60
N TYR A 54 -3.91 -5.26 -1.40
CA TYR A 54 -5.05 -4.42 -1.70
C TYR A 54 -6.37 -5.18 -1.59
N ARG A 55 -7.37 -4.52 -1.04
CA ARG A 55 -8.74 -5.03 -0.94
C ARG A 55 -9.73 -3.99 -1.41
N ILE A 56 -10.63 -4.38 -2.30
CA ILE A 56 -11.75 -3.53 -2.71
C ILE A 56 -12.72 -3.39 -1.54
N ILE A 57 -12.92 -2.15 -1.09
CA ILE A 57 -13.86 -1.82 0.01
C ILE A 57 -15.09 -1.06 -0.49
N GLY A 58 -15.06 -0.56 -1.72
CA GLY A 58 -16.20 0.11 -2.35
C GLY A 58 -16.00 0.27 -3.85
N HIS A 59 -17.09 0.44 -4.59
CA HIS A 59 -17.05 0.82 -6.00
C HIS A 59 -18.27 1.66 -6.37
N THR A 60 -18.11 2.48 -7.40
CA THR A 60 -19.17 3.22 -8.08
C THR A 60 -19.20 2.80 -9.55
N ALA A 61 -20.03 3.46 -10.37
CA ALA A 61 -20.07 3.20 -11.81
C ALA A 61 -18.75 3.54 -12.53
N ASP A 62 -17.95 4.44 -11.95
CA ASP A 62 -16.76 5.00 -12.61
C ASP A 62 -15.47 4.82 -11.79
N THR A 63 -15.58 4.47 -10.50
CA THR A 63 -14.43 4.39 -9.58
C THR A 63 -14.47 3.15 -8.70
N VAL A 64 -13.29 2.73 -8.23
CA VAL A 64 -13.11 1.68 -7.24
C VAL A 64 -12.30 2.24 -6.07
N THR A 65 -12.76 2.01 -4.85
CA THR A 65 -12.06 2.35 -3.62
C THR A 65 -11.39 1.10 -3.06
N LEU A 66 -10.08 1.18 -2.92
CA LEU A 66 -9.20 0.13 -2.44
C LEU A 66 -8.62 0.55 -1.10
N GLN A 67 -8.72 -0.35 -0.13
CA GLN A 67 -7.87 -0.30 1.06
C GLN A 67 -6.54 -0.93 0.66
N VAL A 68 -5.46 -0.18 0.85
CA VAL A 68 -4.10 -0.62 0.52
C VAL A 68 -3.34 -0.75 1.83
N SER A 69 -2.75 -1.92 2.05
CA SER A 69 -1.87 -2.20 3.17
C SER A 69 -0.48 -2.47 2.62
N ALA A 70 0.56 -1.96 3.26
CA ALA A 70 1.93 -2.22 2.86
C ALA A 70 2.82 -2.29 4.09
N ALA A 71 3.93 -3.01 3.99
CA ALA A 71 4.99 -2.89 4.98
C ALA A 71 5.81 -1.64 4.65
N ALA A 72 6.02 -0.76 5.63
CA ALA A 72 7.10 0.22 5.54
C ALA A 72 8.43 -0.55 5.60
N ASP A 73 9.24 -0.49 4.55
CA ASP A 73 10.60 -1.01 4.62
C ASP A 73 11.49 0.00 5.39
N PRO A 74 11.98 -0.34 6.60
CA PRO A 74 12.83 0.56 7.36
C PRO A 74 14.26 0.63 6.81
N LEU A 75 14.61 -0.19 5.82
CA LEU A 75 15.92 -0.24 5.17
C LEU A 75 15.94 0.55 3.85
N ALA A 76 14.83 1.14 3.43
CA ALA A 76 14.76 1.94 2.20
C ALA A 76 15.61 3.22 2.23
N ASP A 77 16.11 3.61 3.40
CA ASP A 77 17.05 4.72 3.63
C ASP A 77 18.53 4.26 3.71
N GLN A 78 18.85 2.99 3.41
CA GLN A 78 20.22 2.45 3.44
C GLN A 78 20.89 2.42 2.06
#